data_AF-A0AAN6F8K3-F1
#
_entry.id   AF-A0AAN6F8K3-F1
#
_cell.length_a   1.000
_cell.length_b   1.000
_cell.length_c   1.000
_cell.angle_alpha   90.00
_cell.angle_beta   90.00
_cell.angle_gamma   90.00
#
_symmetry.space_group_name_H-M   'P 1'
#
loop_
_entity.id
_entity.type
_entity.pdbx_description
1 polymer ?
#
loop_
_entity_poly.entity_id
_entity_poly.type
_entity_poly.pdbx_seq_one_letter_code
_entity_poly.pdbx_strand_id
1 'polypeptide(L)'
;MARVRGVHMVGSVPLPDTETVLRQCLASQPDRLKRIPDGETGFRGMFTTWQMLLFQASPDLCTKFVHNAPVESGEFTDEQVDAGIKTLKDGGPLETGYDTHAIQSYATFKKLKEEGVIPSAVRFQVSLATPPNVLTPFVQLPFQHKVEPLYQDALYRSMRKLQDSIPHKELAIQIDMAIDTAFAEGFLFKPWFGEGNIEKIKEYIVDYTVRMIGQVEKDVEVGLHNCYGDMEHRHWLEPTSLSIITERGLAIFAASPHPINFFHCPVPKSALENLEAYLEPLKKLIPEFEKHGTDLYLGVVHYDDRQATEKMIEVAQKVLGGFPFGVATECGMGRTPPGEVEGLLKMSAEVSEPVY
;
A
#
# COMPACT_ATOMS: atom_id res chain seq x y z
N MET A 1 12.00 26.78 1.80
CA MET A 1 12.16 25.35 1.47
C MET A 1 11.08 24.59 2.22
N ALA A 2 10.58 23.49 1.65
CA ALA A 2 9.59 22.64 2.27
C ALA A 2 10.09 22.11 3.61
N ARG A 3 9.20 22.03 4.61
CA ARG A 3 9.52 21.39 5.89
C ARG A 3 9.35 19.88 5.75
N VAL A 4 10.32 19.14 6.28
CA VAL A 4 10.25 17.68 6.37
C VAL A 4 9.62 17.32 7.71
N ARG A 5 8.35 16.92 7.71
CA ARG A 5 7.54 16.76 8.93
C ARG A 5 6.87 15.40 8.98
N GLY A 6 7.18 14.64 10.01
CA GLY A 6 6.58 13.36 10.30
C GLY A 6 7.17 12.20 9.51
N VAL A 7 6.74 11.01 9.94
CA VAL A 7 7.13 9.73 9.37
C VAL A 7 5.88 8.94 9.04
N HIS A 8 5.90 8.24 7.91
CA HIS A 8 4.88 7.27 7.56
C HIS A 8 5.45 5.86 7.56
N MET A 9 4.77 4.99 8.30
CA MET A 9 5.04 3.56 8.35
C MET A 9 4.14 2.88 7.32
N VAL A 10 4.72 2.32 6.27
CA VAL A 10 3.94 1.82 5.11
C VAL A 10 2.99 0.68 5.49
N GLY A 11 3.39 -0.25 6.36
CA GLY A 11 2.53 -1.38 6.71
C GLY A 11 3.34 -2.43 7.44
N SER A 12 3.96 -3.34 6.68
CA SER A 12 4.78 -4.41 7.21
C SER A 12 6.03 -3.93 7.96
N VAL A 13 6.29 -4.55 9.12
CA VAL A 13 7.47 -4.35 9.96
C VAL A 13 7.89 -5.73 10.48
N PRO A 14 9.14 -6.19 10.24
CA PRO A 14 9.55 -7.58 10.45
C PRO A 14 9.92 -7.85 11.91
N LEU A 15 9.00 -7.56 12.82
CA LEU A 15 9.10 -7.80 14.25
C LEU A 15 8.14 -8.94 14.67
N PRO A 16 8.34 -9.55 15.85
CA PRO A 16 7.63 -10.79 16.22
C PRO A 16 6.11 -10.68 16.30
N ASP A 17 5.60 -9.54 16.78
CA ASP A 17 4.18 -9.32 17.01
C ASP A 17 3.80 -7.83 16.97
N THR A 18 2.49 -7.57 16.92
CA THR A 18 1.91 -6.22 16.89
C THR A 18 2.31 -5.37 18.09
N GLU A 19 2.38 -5.91 19.30
CA GLU A 19 2.75 -5.09 20.47
C GLU A 19 4.19 -4.59 20.35
N THR A 20 5.10 -5.45 19.91
CA THR A 20 6.50 -5.13 19.66
C THR A 20 6.63 -4.07 18.57
N VAL A 21 5.87 -4.19 17.47
CA VAL A 21 5.84 -3.19 16.39
C VAL A 21 5.40 -1.83 16.90
N LEU A 22 4.25 -1.78 17.60
CA LEU A 22 3.67 -0.54 18.10
C LEU A 22 4.65 0.16 19.06
N ARG A 23 5.21 -0.58 20.03
CA ARG A 23 6.16 -0.03 21.01
C ARG A 23 7.45 0.46 20.35
N GLN A 24 8.07 -0.34 19.48
CA GLN A 24 9.33 0.02 18.83
C GLN A 24 9.16 1.26 17.95
N CYS A 25 8.13 1.29 17.08
CA CYS A 25 7.92 2.41 16.17
C CYS A 25 7.61 3.70 16.93
N LEU A 26 6.76 3.66 17.97
CA LEU A 26 6.46 4.85 18.77
C LEU A 26 7.67 5.35 19.56
N ALA A 27 8.47 4.45 20.14
CA ALA A 27 9.69 4.82 20.85
C ALA A 27 10.73 5.47 19.92
N SER A 28 10.86 4.97 18.68
CA SER A 28 11.79 5.54 17.70
C SER A 28 11.26 6.80 17.02
N GLN A 29 9.94 7.03 17.01
CA GLN A 29 9.30 8.13 16.29
C GLN A 29 8.47 9.05 17.21
N PRO A 30 9.09 9.66 18.24
CA PRO A 30 8.37 10.51 19.18
C PRO A 30 7.70 11.67 18.42
N ASP A 31 6.38 11.79 18.61
CA ASP A 31 5.50 12.81 18.04
C ASP A 31 5.56 12.94 16.51
N ARG A 32 6.01 11.90 15.79
CA ARG A 32 6.20 11.91 14.32
C ARG A 32 5.15 11.13 13.55
N LEU A 33 4.41 10.25 14.22
CA LEU A 33 3.42 9.39 13.59
C LEU A 33 2.02 9.99 13.74
N LYS A 34 1.32 10.19 12.63
CA LYS A 34 -0.13 10.41 12.63
C LYS A 34 -0.91 9.09 12.64
N ARG A 35 -0.31 8.06 12.05
CA ARG A 35 -0.90 6.74 11.76
C ARG A 35 0.17 5.69 12.03
N ILE A 36 -0.23 4.52 12.55
CA ILE A 36 0.69 3.42 12.82
C ILE A 36 0.05 2.06 12.45
N PRO A 37 0.70 1.24 11.61
CA PRO A 37 0.22 -0.09 11.25
C PRO A 37 0.54 -1.12 12.33
N ASP A 38 -0.10 -2.28 12.23
CA ASP A 38 0.16 -3.41 13.12
C ASP A 38 1.43 -4.21 12.77
N GLY A 39 2.11 -3.83 11.69
CA GLY A 39 3.33 -4.46 11.20
C GLY A 39 3.13 -5.70 10.34
N GLU A 40 1.89 -6.13 10.09
CA GLU A 40 1.59 -7.33 9.30
C GLU A 40 2.37 -8.58 9.75
N THR A 41 2.58 -8.73 11.05
CA THR A 41 3.52 -9.73 11.60
C THR A 41 3.09 -11.19 11.35
N GLY A 42 4.05 -12.10 11.46
CA GLY A 42 3.80 -13.55 11.32
C GLY A 42 3.55 -13.96 9.87
N PHE A 43 2.53 -14.79 9.63
CA PHE A 43 2.25 -15.32 8.29
C PHE A 43 1.77 -14.26 7.29
N ARG A 44 1.45 -13.05 7.77
CA ARG A 44 1.11 -11.88 6.93
C ARG A 44 2.33 -11.05 6.49
N GLY A 45 3.53 -11.38 6.97
CA GLY A 45 4.73 -10.53 6.79
C GLY A 45 5.21 -10.36 5.34
N MET A 46 4.64 -11.12 4.42
CA MET A 46 4.98 -11.12 2.99
C MET A 46 3.82 -10.55 2.14
N PHE A 47 3.34 -9.35 2.49
CA PHE A 47 2.30 -8.62 1.77
C PHE A 47 1.05 -9.50 1.51
N THR A 48 0.65 -9.71 0.25
CA THR A 48 -0.56 -10.47 -0.10
C THR A 48 -0.39 -11.99 -0.11
N THR A 49 0.80 -12.57 0.16
CA THR A 49 1.05 -14.02 0.04
C THR A 49 0.05 -14.88 0.83
N TRP A 50 -0.37 -14.44 2.01
CA TRP A 50 -1.34 -15.16 2.82
C TRP A 50 -2.75 -15.23 2.20
N GLN A 51 -3.07 -14.33 1.27
CA GLN A 51 -4.33 -14.35 0.52
C GLN A 51 -4.40 -15.51 -0.48
N MET A 52 -3.28 -16.15 -0.84
CA MET A 52 -3.28 -17.35 -1.69
C MET A 52 -4.16 -18.48 -1.11
N LEU A 53 -4.31 -18.52 0.21
CA LEU A 53 -5.13 -19.53 0.89
C LEU A 53 -6.63 -19.45 0.52
N LEU A 54 -7.12 -18.29 0.06
CA LEU A 54 -8.53 -18.08 -0.28
C LEU A 54 -9.02 -18.96 -1.42
N PHE A 55 -8.13 -19.34 -2.32
CA PHE A 55 -8.47 -20.03 -3.57
C PHE A 55 -8.31 -21.54 -3.49
N GLN A 56 -7.85 -22.07 -2.34
CA GLN A 56 -7.51 -23.49 -2.17
C GLN A 56 -8.67 -24.46 -2.36
N ALA A 57 -9.92 -23.99 -2.24
CA ALA A 57 -11.10 -24.81 -2.53
C ALA A 57 -11.15 -25.26 -4.01
N SER A 58 -10.49 -24.53 -4.92
CA SER A 58 -10.42 -24.88 -6.35
C SER A 58 -8.97 -24.81 -6.87
N PRO A 59 -8.14 -25.82 -6.58
CA PRO A 59 -6.69 -25.78 -6.87
C PRO A 59 -6.32 -25.50 -8.34
N ASP A 60 -7.15 -25.93 -9.29
CA ASP A 60 -6.87 -25.74 -10.73
C ASP A 60 -6.86 -24.26 -11.16
N LEU A 61 -7.55 -23.37 -10.43
CA LEU A 61 -7.52 -21.94 -10.72
C LEU A 61 -6.31 -21.22 -10.11
N CYS A 62 -5.59 -21.87 -9.18
CA CYS A 62 -4.44 -21.29 -8.51
C CYS A 62 -3.21 -21.30 -9.42
N THR A 63 -2.41 -20.26 -9.35
CA THR A 63 -1.08 -20.23 -9.97
C THR A 63 -0.10 -21.11 -9.19
N LYS A 64 1.01 -21.49 -9.84
CA LYS A 64 2.18 -22.03 -9.15
C LYS A 64 3.07 -20.87 -8.70
N PHE A 65 2.66 -20.18 -7.65
CA PHE A 65 3.37 -19.01 -7.18
C PHE A 65 4.78 -19.35 -6.67
N VAL A 66 5.77 -18.65 -7.21
CA VAL A 66 7.16 -18.65 -6.73
C VAL A 66 7.59 -17.21 -6.55
N HIS A 67 8.11 -16.88 -5.38
CA HIS A 67 8.62 -15.54 -5.10
C HIS A 67 9.68 -15.14 -6.13
N ASN A 68 9.57 -13.92 -6.65
CA ASN A 68 10.49 -13.32 -7.61
C ASN A 68 10.61 -14.07 -8.94
N ALA A 69 9.61 -14.87 -9.31
CA ALA A 69 9.53 -15.53 -10.61
C ALA A 69 8.35 -14.98 -11.44
N PRO A 70 8.40 -15.12 -12.78
CA PRO A 70 7.24 -14.88 -13.62
C PRO A 70 6.04 -15.71 -13.16
N VAL A 71 4.86 -15.09 -13.14
CA VAL A 71 3.62 -15.80 -12.86
C VAL A 71 3.15 -16.50 -14.13
N GLU A 72 3.32 -17.81 -14.17
CA GLU A 72 2.87 -18.65 -15.28
C GLU A 72 1.36 -18.93 -15.17
N SER A 73 0.69 -18.92 -16.32
CA SER A 73 -0.72 -19.30 -16.46
C SER A 73 -0.88 -20.30 -17.59
N GLY A 74 -1.69 -21.33 -17.35
CA GLY A 74 -2.07 -22.31 -18.36
C GLY A 74 -3.21 -21.82 -19.27
N GLU A 75 -3.53 -22.65 -20.27
CA GLU A 75 -4.70 -22.50 -21.13
C GLU A 75 -5.87 -23.33 -20.59
N PHE A 76 -7.06 -22.74 -20.61
CA PHE A 76 -8.29 -23.36 -20.09
C PHE A 76 -9.44 -23.09 -21.05
N THR A 77 -10.29 -24.08 -21.25
CA THR A 77 -11.58 -23.92 -21.93
C THR A 77 -12.56 -23.17 -21.03
N ASP A 78 -13.59 -22.55 -21.63
CA ASP A 78 -14.64 -21.85 -20.88
C ASP A 78 -15.34 -22.80 -19.90
N GLU A 79 -15.55 -24.06 -20.27
CA GLU A 79 -16.15 -25.08 -19.39
C GLU A 79 -15.27 -25.39 -18.17
N GLN A 80 -13.94 -25.43 -18.34
CA GLN A 80 -13.00 -25.61 -17.23
C GLN A 80 -12.98 -24.39 -16.31
N VAL A 81 -13.03 -23.19 -16.89
CA VAL A 81 -13.13 -21.95 -16.11
C VAL A 81 -14.41 -21.96 -15.28
N ASP A 82 -15.55 -22.26 -15.88
CA ASP A 82 -16.84 -22.32 -15.18
C ASP A 82 -16.88 -23.40 -14.08
N ALA A 83 -16.28 -24.57 -14.34
CA ALA A 83 -16.15 -25.63 -13.35
C ALA A 83 -15.29 -25.21 -12.16
N GLY A 84 -14.17 -24.51 -12.39
CA GLY A 84 -13.32 -23.98 -11.33
C GLY A 84 -14.03 -22.90 -10.50
N ILE A 85 -14.74 -21.97 -11.14
CA ILE A 85 -15.53 -20.94 -10.44
C ILE A 85 -16.66 -21.56 -9.63
N LYS A 86 -17.33 -22.60 -10.16
CA LYS A 86 -18.33 -23.34 -9.40
C LYS A 86 -17.71 -24.01 -8.16
N THR A 87 -16.58 -24.68 -8.33
CA THR A 87 -15.86 -25.34 -7.24
C THR A 87 -15.47 -24.34 -6.15
N LEU A 88 -14.96 -23.16 -6.53
CA LEU A 88 -14.62 -22.10 -5.59
C LEU A 88 -15.84 -21.64 -4.78
N LYS A 89 -17.00 -21.45 -5.43
CA LYS A 89 -18.25 -21.06 -4.77
C LYS A 89 -18.82 -22.14 -3.86
N ASP A 90 -18.73 -23.40 -4.27
CA ASP A 90 -19.18 -24.55 -3.47
C ASP A 90 -18.33 -24.72 -2.19
N GLY A 91 -17.10 -24.22 -2.20
CA GLY A 91 -16.22 -24.14 -1.02
C GLY A 91 -16.67 -23.14 0.06
N GLY A 92 -17.66 -22.29 -0.23
CA GLY A 92 -18.19 -21.28 0.69
C GLY A 92 -17.82 -19.85 0.31
N PRO A 93 -18.25 -18.86 1.11
CA PRO A 93 -17.89 -17.46 0.87
C PRO A 93 -16.37 -17.26 1.05
N LEU A 94 -15.79 -16.40 0.20
CA LEU A 94 -14.43 -15.93 0.42
C LEU A 94 -14.40 -15.02 1.67
N GLU A 95 -13.44 -15.27 2.55
CA GLU A 95 -13.23 -14.51 3.79
C GLU A 95 -11.80 -13.99 3.79
N THR A 96 -11.60 -12.73 3.38
CA THR A 96 -10.25 -12.18 3.18
C THR A 96 -9.42 -12.15 4.46
N GLY A 97 -10.05 -12.08 5.63
CA GLY A 97 -9.38 -12.07 6.94
C GLY A 97 -8.75 -10.72 7.32
N TYR A 98 -8.79 -9.70 6.45
CA TYR A 98 -8.24 -8.37 6.76
C TYR A 98 -8.87 -7.77 8.02
N ASP A 99 -10.19 -7.78 8.09
CA ASP A 99 -10.99 -7.40 9.26
C ASP A 99 -10.60 -8.21 10.50
N THR A 100 -10.51 -9.53 10.37
CA THR A 100 -10.25 -10.42 11.50
C THR A 100 -8.91 -10.10 12.16
N HIS A 101 -7.86 -9.93 11.36
CA HIS A 101 -6.54 -9.57 11.86
C HIS A 101 -6.46 -8.13 12.37
N ALA A 102 -7.03 -7.17 11.64
CA ALA A 102 -7.00 -5.78 12.06
C ALA A 102 -7.77 -5.53 13.37
N ILE A 103 -8.92 -6.19 13.57
CA ILE A 103 -9.70 -6.10 14.82
C ILE A 103 -8.90 -6.70 15.98
N GLN A 104 -8.23 -7.84 15.76
CA GLN A 104 -7.35 -8.44 16.78
C GLN A 104 -6.18 -7.51 17.13
N SER A 105 -5.50 -6.94 16.13
CA SER A 105 -4.39 -5.99 16.31
C SER A 105 -4.85 -4.69 16.97
N TYR A 106 -6.06 -4.21 16.65
CA TYR A 106 -6.65 -3.01 17.25
C TYR A 106 -6.89 -3.18 18.76
N ALA A 107 -7.21 -4.39 19.24
CA ALA A 107 -7.33 -4.63 20.68
C ALA A 107 -6.00 -4.32 21.43
N THR A 108 -4.87 -4.69 20.83
CA THR A 108 -3.52 -4.35 21.35
C THR A 108 -3.27 -2.84 21.26
N PHE A 109 -3.57 -2.22 20.12
CA PHE A 109 -3.44 -0.77 19.93
C PHE A 109 -4.24 0.02 20.99
N LYS A 110 -5.51 -0.36 21.19
CA LYS A 110 -6.40 0.27 22.16
C LYS A 110 -5.86 0.16 23.59
N LYS A 111 -5.41 -1.04 24.00
CA LYS A 111 -4.77 -1.25 25.31
C LYS A 111 -3.57 -0.30 25.50
N LEU A 112 -2.67 -0.22 24.51
CA LEU A 112 -1.49 0.65 24.59
C LEU A 112 -1.86 2.15 24.61
N LYS A 113 -2.99 2.52 24.00
CA LYS A 113 -3.51 3.89 24.04
C LYS A 113 -4.10 4.23 25.41
N GLU A 114 -4.81 3.29 26.04
CA GLU A 114 -5.30 3.42 27.42
C GLU A 114 -4.16 3.48 28.45
N GLU A 115 -3.04 2.80 28.19
CA GLU A 115 -1.79 2.88 28.98
C GLU A 115 -1.01 4.20 28.76
N GLY A 116 -1.41 5.03 27.78
CA GLY A 116 -0.71 6.27 27.44
C GLY A 116 0.58 6.07 26.64
N VAL A 117 0.86 4.84 26.18
CA VAL A 117 2.01 4.54 25.31
C VAL A 117 1.77 5.11 23.90
N ILE A 118 0.55 4.97 23.39
CA ILE A 118 0.15 5.56 22.10
C ILE A 118 -0.50 6.92 22.37
N PRO A 119 0.01 8.02 21.78
CA PRO A 119 -0.62 9.33 21.92
C PRO A 119 -2.06 9.31 21.39
N SER A 120 -2.95 10.08 22.04
CA SER A 120 -4.39 10.09 21.73
C SER A 120 -4.71 10.46 20.27
N ALA A 121 -3.85 11.29 19.66
CA ALA A 121 -3.98 11.76 18.29
C ALA A 121 -3.59 10.72 17.22
N VAL A 122 -2.87 9.65 17.58
CA VAL A 122 -2.44 8.63 16.63
C VAL A 122 -3.61 7.71 16.26
N ARG A 123 -3.72 7.39 14.97
CA ARG A 123 -4.68 6.42 14.42
C ARG A 123 -4.02 5.08 14.12
N PHE A 124 -4.80 4.02 14.27
CA PHE A 124 -4.48 2.68 13.82
C PHE A 124 -4.64 2.59 12.30
N GLN A 125 -3.56 2.22 11.62
CA GLN A 125 -3.53 2.07 10.16
C GLN A 125 -3.79 0.62 9.75
N VAL A 126 -4.67 0.44 8.78
CA VAL A 126 -4.96 -0.87 8.18
C VAL A 126 -4.67 -0.78 6.68
N SER A 127 -3.67 -1.53 6.23
CA SER A 127 -3.27 -1.58 4.82
C SER A 127 -4.03 -2.69 4.09
N LEU A 128 -4.70 -2.32 3.00
CA LEU A 128 -5.54 -3.19 2.18
C LEU A 128 -5.05 -3.14 0.73
N ALA A 129 -4.85 -4.31 0.14
CA ALA A 129 -4.37 -4.41 -1.24
C ALA A 129 -5.53 -4.29 -2.24
N THR A 130 -5.29 -3.65 -3.38
CA THR A 130 -6.26 -3.68 -4.49
C THR A 130 -6.40 -5.11 -5.05
N PRO A 131 -7.54 -5.46 -5.69
CA PRO A 131 -7.73 -6.81 -6.23
C PRO A 131 -6.60 -7.31 -7.14
N PRO A 132 -6.00 -6.50 -8.04
CA PRO A 132 -4.82 -6.91 -8.82
C PRO A 132 -3.64 -7.42 -8.01
N ASN A 133 -3.37 -6.86 -6.83
CA ASN A 133 -2.27 -7.29 -5.97
C ASN A 133 -2.47 -8.69 -5.37
N VAL A 134 -3.68 -9.25 -5.45
CA VAL A 134 -4.02 -10.60 -4.98
C VAL A 134 -4.27 -11.54 -6.15
N LEU A 135 -5.08 -11.13 -7.11
CA LEU A 135 -5.49 -12.01 -8.21
C LEU A 135 -4.34 -12.31 -9.17
N THR A 136 -3.51 -11.32 -9.47
CA THR A 136 -2.39 -11.49 -10.42
C THR A 136 -1.41 -12.58 -9.98
N PRO A 137 -0.90 -12.59 -8.74
CA PRO A 137 0.05 -13.62 -8.31
C PRO A 137 -0.58 -14.99 -7.99
N PHE A 138 -1.88 -15.07 -7.63
CA PHE A 138 -2.46 -16.29 -7.04
C PHE A 138 -3.59 -16.94 -7.85
N VAL A 139 -4.12 -16.26 -8.87
CA VAL A 139 -5.19 -16.77 -9.73
C VAL A 139 -4.73 -16.78 -11.19
N GLN A 140 -4.92 -17.90 -11.88
CA GLN A 140 -4.55 -18.04 -13.29
C GLN A 140 -5.36 -17.08 -14.16
N LEU A 141 -4.72 -16.51 -15.18
CA LEU A 141 -5.24 -15.40 -15.99
C LEU A 141 -6.66 -15.66 -16.54
N PRO A 142 -7.01 -16.84 -17.08
CA PRO A 142 -8.36 -17.11 -17.59
C PRO A 142 -9.47 -16.98 -16.54
N PHE A 143 -9.15 -17.18 -15.26
CA PHE A 143 -10.11 -17.13 -14.16
C PHE A 143 -10.28 -15.74 -13.55
N GLN A 144 -9.30 -14.84 -13.71
CA GLN A 144 -9.23 -13.57 -12.97
C GLN A 144 -10.50 -12.72 -13.15
N HIS A 145 -11.04 -12.64 -14.37
CA HIS A 145 -12.27 -11.87 -14.64
C HIS A 145 -13.52 -12.40 -13.90
N LYS A 146 -13.62 -13.71 -13.64
CA LYS A 146 -14.74 -14.31 -12.89
C LYS A 146 -14.48 -14.35 -11.38
N VAL A 147 -13.22 -14.35 -10.95
CA VAL A 147 -12.84 -14.32 -9.53
C VAL A 147 -12.89 -12.91 -8.96
N GLU A 148 -12.55 -11.88 -9.73
CA GLU A 148 -12.56 -10.48 -9.30
C GLU A 148 -13.84 -10.05 -8.56
N PRO A 149 -15.06 -10.24 -9.10
CA PRO A 149 -16.27 -9.84 -8.39
C PRO A 149 -16.48 -10.59 -7.06
N LEU A 150 -16.03 -11.86 -6.97
CA LEU A 150 -16.13 -12.66 -5.74
C LEU A 150 -15.16 -12.16 -4.67
N TYR A 151 -13.92 -11.88 -5.07
CA TYR A 151 -12.90 -11.33 -4.18
C TYR A 151 -13.26 -9.92 -3.72
N GLN A 152 -13.75 -9.07 -4.64
CA GLN A 152 -14.15 -7.70 -4.32
C GLN A 152 -15.30 -7.66 -3.31
N ASP A 153 -16.33 -8.48 -3.50
CA ASP A 153 -17.45 -8.60 -2.56
C ASP A 153 -16.95 -9.03 -1.16
N ALA A 154 -16.01 -9.98 -1.08
CA ALA A 154 -15.38 -10.38 0.17
C ALA A 154 -14.54 -9.27 0.83
N LEU A 155 -13.74 -8.56 0.03
CA LEU A 155 -12.95 -7.43 0.51
C LEU A 155 -13.86 -6.33 1.07
N TYR A 156 -14.97 -6.01 0.40
CA TYR A 156 -15.89 -4.97 0.85
C TYR A 156 -16.69 -5.37 2.10
N ARG A 157 -17.06 -6.65 2.26
CA ARG A 157 -17.58 -7.16 3.54
C ARG A 157 -16.58 -6.97 4.67
N SER A 158 -15.30 -7.29 4.41
CA SER A 158 -14.22 -7.12 5.38
C SER A 158 -14.03 -5.65 5.75
N MET A 159 -13.97 -4.74 4.76
CA MET A 159 -13.89 -3.29 4.98
C MET A 159 -15.05 -2.76 5.83
N ARG A 160 -16.28 -3.23 5.60
CA ARG A 160 -17.45 -2.84 6.39
C ARG A 160 -17.30 -3.29 7.85
N LYS A 161 -17.04 -4.59 8.06
CA LYS A 161 -16.91 -5.17 9.41
C LYS A 161 -15.80 -4.52 10.23
N LEU A 162 -14.71 -4.15 9.58
CA LEU A 162 -13.61 -3.41 10.18
C LEU A 162 -14.04 -2.04 10.70
N GLN A 163 -14.73 -1.26 9.87
CA GLN A 163 -15.22 0.07 10.24
C GLN A 163 -16.33 0.00 11.31
N ASP A 164 -17.18 -1.02 11.27
CA ASP A 164 -18.19 -1.27 12.31
C ASP A 164 -17.55 -1.62 13.67
N SER A 165 -16.31 -2.12 13.69
CA SER A 165 -15.64 -2.65 14.88
C SER A 165 -14.59 -1.72 15.47
N ILE A 166 -14.04 -0.79 14.69
CA ILE A 166 -12.98 0.14 15.09
C ILE A 166 -13.55 1.56 15.07
N PRO A 167 -13.44 2.34 16.16
CA PRO A 167 -13.89 3.74 16.17
C PRO A 167 -13.28 4.53 15.02
N HIS A 168 -14.11 5.16 14.20
CA HIS A 168 -13.69 5.82 12.96
C HIS A 168 -12.57 6.85 13.17
N LYS A 169 -12.66 7.63 14.25
CA LYS A 169 -11.65 8.63 14.61
C LYS A 169 -10.27 8.05 14.92
N GLU A 170 -10.20 6.77 15.21
CA GLU A 170 -8.95 6.04 15.48
C GLU A 170 -8.51 5.19 14.30
N LEU A 171 -9.24 5.17 13.18
CA LEU A 171 -8.95 4.32 12.04
C LEU A 171 -8.41 5.14 10.86
N ALA A 172 -7.38 4.61 10.22
CA ALA A 172 -6.95 5.03 8.89
C ALA A 172 -6.82 3.80 7.99
N ILE A 173 -7.38 3.85 6.79
CA ILE A 173 -7.28 2.79 5.77
C ILE A 173 -6.28 3.23 4.72
N GLN A 174 -5.30 2.39 4.43
CA GLN A 174 -4.38 2.57 3.32
C GLN A 174 -4.75 1.60 2.20
N ILE A 175 -4.79 2.10 0.96
CA ILE A 175 -4.94 1.27 -0.24
C ILE A 175 -3.57 1.10 -0.89
N ASP A 176 -3.09 -0.14 -0.95
CA ASP A 176 -1.80 -0.49 -1.52
C ASP A 176 -1.93 -0.81 -3.01
N MET A 177 -1.13 -0.09 -3.81
CA MET A 177 -1.17 -0.11 -5.27
C MET A 177 0.19 -0.47 -5.88
N ALA A 178 0.56 -1.75 -5.89
CA ALA A 178 1.83 -2.22 -6.48
C ALA A 178 1.66 -2.72 -7.93
N ILE A 179 0.91 -3.80 -8.15
CA ILE A 179 0.64 -4.37 -9.49
C ILE A 179 -0.05 -3.34 -10.40
N ASP A 180 -0.86 -2.47 -9.83
CA ASP A 180 -1.56 -1.37 -10.49
C ASP A 180 -0.59 -0.47 -11.26
N THR A 181 0.59 -0.20 -10.67
CA THR A 181 1.62 0.62 -11.30
C THR A 181 2.29 -0.13 -12.45
N ALA A 182 2.57 -1.43 -12.29
CA ALA A 182 3.10 -2.26 -13.38
C ALA A 182 2.14 -2.34 -14.57
N PHE A 183 0.82 -2.47 -14.31
CA PHE A 183 -0.20 -2.43 -15.35
C PHE A 183 -0.26 -1.06 -16.07
N ALA A 184 -0.21 0.05 -15.32
CA ALA A 184 -0.26 1.39 -15.90
C ALA A 184 0.99 1.76 -16.73
N GLU A 185 2.14 1.13 -16.43
CA GLU A 185 3.38 1.22 -17.23
C GLU A 185 3.36 0.27 -18.44
N GLY A 186 2.39 -0.64 -18.54
CA GLY A 186 2.30 -1.64 -19.61
C GLY A 186 3.38 -2.72 -19.53
N PHE A 187 3.86 -3.04 -18.33
CA PHE A 187 5.05 -3.87 -18.12
C PHE A 187 4.76 -5.12 -17.26
N LEU A 188 5.51 -6.20 -17.52
CA LEU A 188 5.56 -7.50 -16.81
C LEU A 188 4.28 -8.34 -16.79
N PHE A 189 3.13 -7.73 -16.50
CA PHE A 189 1.87 -8.42 -16.30
C PHE A 189 0.83 -7.95 -17.32
N LYS A 190 0.04 -8.90 -17.81
CA LYS A 190 -1.12 -8.61 -18.66
C LYS A 190 -2.37 -8.56 -17.80
N PRO A 191 -3.05 -7.41 -17.66
CA PRO A 191 -4.32 -7.36 -16.97
C PRO A 191 -5.39 -8.15 -17.74
N TRP A 192 -6.38 -8.67 -17.03
CA TRP A 192 -7.55 -9.34 -17.60
C TRP A 192 -8.64 -8.35 -18.08
N PHE A 193 -8.36 -7.05 -18.00
CA PHE A 193 -9.22 -5.95 -18.36
C PHE A 193 -8.53 -4.99 -19.33
N GLY A 194 -9.29 -4.08 -19.92
CA GLY A 194 -8.79 -3.05 -20.83
C GLY A 194 -8.36 -3.55 -22.22
N GLU A 195 -8.48 -4.84 -22.51
CA GLU A 195 -8.30 -5.42 -23.86
C GLU A 195 -6.92 -5.10 -24.48
N GLY A 196 -5.88 -4.96 -23.64
CA GLY A 196 -4.54 -4.57 -24.09
C GLY A 196 -4.38 -3.10 -24.48
N ASN A 197 -5.42 -2.28 -24.33
CA ASN A 197 -5.36 -0.84 -24.50
C ASN A 197 -4.95 -0.17 -23.18
N ILE A 198 -3.80 0.52 -23.18
CA ILE A 198 -3.24 1.11 -21.97
C ILE A 198 -4.13 2.17 -21.31
N GLU A 199 -4.87 2.94 -22.10
CA GLU A 199 -5.77 3.96 -21.57
C GLU A 199 -6.98 3.31 -20.87
N LYS A 200 -7.58 2.28 -21.48
CA LYS A 200 -8.65 1.51 -20.82
C LYS A 200 -8.16 0.81 -19.55
N ILE A 201 -6.91 0.34 -19.53
CA ILE A 201 -6.28 -0.25 -18.35
C ILE A 201 -6.17 0.80 -17.23
N LYS A 202 -5.63 1.98 -17.53
CA LYS A 202 -5.51 3.09 -16.59
C LYS A 202 -6.88 3.56 -16.07
N GLU A 203 -7.88 3.67 -16.94
CA GLU A 203 -9.26 4.01 -16.56
C GLU A 203 -9.83 2.99 -15.58
N TYR A 204 -9.66 1.69 -15.85
CA TYR A 204 -10.14 0.64 -14.96
C TYR A 204 -9.40 0.63 -13.61
N ILE A 205 -8.09 0.94 -13.61
CA ILE A 205 -7.30 1.13 -12.38
C ILE A 205 -7.91 2.22 -11.50
N VAL A 206 -8.19 3.38 -12.09
CA VAL A 206 -8.83 4.49 -11.37
C VAL A 206 -10.22 4.08 -10.87
N ASP A 207 -11.04 3.42 -11.70
CA ASP A 207 -12.40 3.01 -11.36
C ASP A 207 -12.45 2.10 -10.13
N TYR A 208 -11.67 1.00 -10.09
CA TYR A 208 -11.74 0.11 -8.92
C TYR A 208 -11.12 0.75 -7.67
N THR A 209 -10.12 1.62 -7.81
CA THR A 209 -9.55 2.34 -6.65
C THR A 209 -10.58 3.31 -6.09
N VAL A 210 -11.29 4.06 -6.93
CA VAL A 210 -12.37 4.97 -6.52
C VAL A 210 -13.53 4.20 -5.88
N ARG A 211 -13.92 3.04 -6.43
CA ARG A 211 -14.92 2.16 -5.80
C ARG A 211 -14.50 1.69 -4.41
N MET A 212 -13.22 1.34 -4.24
CA MET A 212 -12.66 0.95 -2.94
C MET A 212 -12.62 2.12 -1.95
N ILE A 213 -12.21 3.31 -2.38
CA ILE A 213 -12.31 4.55 -1.58
C ILE A 213 -13.77 4.81 -1.18
N GLY A 214 -14.71 4.59 -2.09
CA GLY A 214 -16.15 4.72 -1.82
C GLY A 214 -16.71 3.75 -0.79
N GLN A 215 -15.96 2.71 -0.39
CA GLN A 215 -16.33 1.84 0.73
C GLN A 215 -15.88 2.38 2.10
N VAL A 216 -15.09 3.46 2.14
CA VAL A 216 -14.62 4.08 3.37
C VAL A 216 -15.64 5.10 3.90
N GLU A 217 -15.99 4.99 5.17
CA GLU A 217 -16.91 5.87 5.87
C GLU A 217 -16.32 7.29 6.00
N LYS A 218 -17.17 8.32 5.93
CA LYS A 218 -16.76 9.73 5.74
C LYS A 218 -15.82 10.32 6.80
N ASP A 219 -15.82 9.73 7.99
CA ASP A 219 -15.03 10.14 9.14
C ASP A 219 -13.88 9.16 9.48
N VAL A 220 -13.64 8.18 8.60
CA VAL A 220 -12.43 7.35 8.59
C VAL A 220 -11.43 7.97 7.61
N GLU A 221 -10.14 8.00 7.98
CA GLU A 221 -9.13 8.49 7.04
C GLU A 221 -8.82 7.44 5.97
N VAL A 222 -8.61 7.88 4.72
CA VAL A 222 -8.15 7.03 3.63
C VAL A 222 -6.89 7.59 2.99
N GLY A 223 -5.95 6.74 2.61
CA GLY A 223 -4.76 7.14 1.88
C GLY A 223 -4.27 6.09 0.91
N LEU A 224 -3.32 6.50 0.07
CA LEU A 224 -2.79 5.68 -1.03
C LEU A 224 -1.31 5.41 -0.81
N HIS A 225 -0.91 4.15 -0.83
CA HIS A 225 0.48 3.74 -0.95
C HIS A 225 0.74 3.31 -2.39
N ASN A 226 1.54 4.11 -3.10
CA ASN A 226 1.98 3.78 -4.43
C ASN A 226 3.29 2.99 -4.35
N CYS A 227 3.39 1.91 -5.11
CA CYS A 227 4.57 1.07 -5.13
C CYS A 227 4.86 0.61 -6.57
N TYR A 228 6.12 0.41 -6.90
CA TYR A 228 6.55 -0.26 -8.14
C TYR A 228 6.79 -1.77 -7.94
N GLY A 229 6.50 -2.28 -6.73
CA GLY A 229 6.81 -3.63 -6.30
C GLY A 229 8.31 -3.80 -6.02
N ASP A 230 8.67 -4.14 -4.79
CA ASP A 230 10.06 -4.50 -4.46
C ASP A 230 10.22 -6.02 -4.62
N MET A 231 11.29 -6.48 -5.26
CA MET A 231 11.68 -7.89 -5.36
C MET A 231 13.19 -8.02 -5.15
N GLU A 232 13.61 -8.18 -3.89
CA GLU A 232 15.02 -8.21 -3.44
C GLU A 232 15.77 -6.88 -3.63
N HIS A 233 15.15 -5.78 -3.21
CA HIS A 233 15.73 -4.43 -3.29
C HIS A 233 16.03 -3.98 -4.72
N ARG A 234 15.34 -4.57 -5.70
CA ARG A 234 15.33 -4.18 -7.11
C ARG A 234 13.90 -4.16 -7.64
N HIS A 235 13.61 -3.22 -8.53
CA HIS A 235 12.38 -3.21 -9.31
C HIS A 235 12.63 -3.89 -10.66
N TRP A 236 11.64 -4.61 -11.21
CA TRP A 236 11.76 -5.24 -12.54
C TRP A 236 11.90 -4.21 -13.67
N LEU A 237 11.34 -3.02 -13.46
CA LEU A 237 11.54 -1.81 -14.22
C LEU A 237 11.82 -0.72 -13.19
N GLU A 238 13.04 -0.20 -13.17
CA GLU A 238 13.38 0.94 -12.32
C GLU A 238 12.58 2.15 -12.81
N PRO A 239 11.67 2.70 -12.00
CA PRO A 239 10.83 3.80 -12.42
C PRO A 239 11.72 5.00 -12.72
N THR A 240 11.54 5.58 -13.90
CA THR A 240 12.33 6.74 -14.32
C THR A 240 11.64 8.06 -13.98
N SER A 241 10.37 8.01 -13.55
CA SER A 241 9.56 9.18 -13.22
C SER A 241 8.39 8.82 -12.31
N LEU A 242 7.88 9.80 -11.54
CA LEU A 242 6.58 9.72 -10.86
C LEU A 242 5.39 10.10 -11.75
N SER A 243 5.57 10.19 -13.07
CA SER A 243 4.52 10.61 -14.01
C SER A 243 3.28 9.72 -13.96
N ILE A 244 3.43 8.39 -13.96
CA ILE A 244 2.30 7.45 -13.92
C ILE A 244 1.55 7.53 -12.59
N ILE A 245 2.28 7.60 -11.46
CA ILE A 245 1.69 7.81 -10.14
C ILE A 245 0.94 9.15 -10.08
N THR A 246 1.51 10.19 -10.68
CA THR A 246 0.91 11.54 -10.72
C THR A 246 -0.36 11.55 -11.56
N GLU A 247 -0.32 10.98 -12.76
CA GLU A 247 -1.46 10.88 -13.68
C GLU A 247 -2.63 10.13 -13.02
N ARG A 248 -2.33 8.94 -12.46
CA ARG A 248 -3.31 8.15 -11.72
C ARG A 248 -3.84 8.90 -10.49
N GLY A 249 -2.96 9.54 -9.73
CA GLY A 249 -3.31 10.35 -8.58
C GLY A 249 -4.32 11.44 -8.94
N LEU A 250 -4.05 12.24 -9.99
CA LEU A 250 -4.94 13.30 -10.45
C LEU A 250 -6.33 12.76 -10.83
N ALA A 251 -6.38 11.64 -11.54
CA ALA A 251 -7.64 11.01 -11.91
C ALA A 251 -8.42 10.51 -10.67
N ILE A 252 -7.73 9.91 -9.69
CA ILE A 252 -8.35 9.48 -8.44
C ILE A 252 -8.85 10.69 -7.63
N PHE A 253 -8.05 11.74 -7.44
CA PHE A 253 -8.48 12.96 -6.72
C PHE A 253 -9.72 13.60 -7.34
N ALA A 254 -9.79 13.64 -8.68
CA ALA A 254 -10.93 14.20 -9.39
C ALA A 254 -12.23 13.38 -9.23
N ALA A 255 -12.12 12.05 -9.16
CA ALA A 255 -13.26 11.14 -9.09
C ALA A 255 -13.60 10.67 -7.66
N SER A 256 -12.70 10.90 -6.69
CA SER A 256 -12.84 10.36 -5.34
C SER A 256 -14.08 10.90 -4.63
N PRO A 257 -14.92 10.04 -4.05
CA PRO A 257 -16.07 10.46 -3.23
C PRO A 257 -15.65 10.94 -1.83
N HIS A 258 -14.37 10.78 -1.47
CA HIS A 258 -13.83 11.02 -0.13
C HIS A 258 -12.53 11.86 -0.21
N PRO A 259 -12.26 12.75 0.76
CA PRO A 259 -10.93 13.34 0.91
C PRO A 259 -9.84 12.26 1.03
N ILE A 260 -8.70 12.42 0.35
CA ILE A 260 -7.57 11.51 0.46
C ILE A 260 -6.61 12.12 1.47
N ASN A 261 -6.50 11.53 2.65
CA ASN A 261 -5.83 12.10 3.82
C ASN A 261 -4.31 11.95 3.77
N PHE A 262 -3.79 10.95 3.07
CA PHE A 262 -2.36 10.76 2.91
C PHE A 262 -2.03 10.09 1.57
N PHE A 263 -0.88 10.44 1.01
CA PHE A 263 -0.40 9.94 -0.27
C PHE A 263 1.09 9.64 -0.15
N HIS A 264 1.47 8.37 -0.35
CA HIS A 264 2.86 7.93 -0.29
C HIS A 264 3.39 7.65 -1.70
N CYS A 265 4.61 8.14 -1.97
CA CYS A 265 5.33 7.92 -3.23
C CYS A 265 6.67 7.21 -2.98
N PRO A 266 7.01 6.19 -3.78
CA PRO A 266 8.31 5.52 -3.71
C PRO A 266 9.39 6.37 -4.40
N VAL A 267 10.59 6.44 -3.80
CA VAL A 267 11.76 7.10 -4.40
C VAL A 267 12.91 6.10 -4.36
N PRO A 268 13.15 5.31 -5.43
CA PRO A 268 14.21 4.32 -5.41
C PRO A 268 15.59 4.96 -5.53
N LYS A 269 16.64 4.22 -5.10
CA LYS A 269 18.03 4.65 -5.26
C LYS A 269 18.42 4.88 -6.72
N SER A 270 17.82 4.14 -7.66
CA SER A 270 18.04 4.33 -9.10
C SER A 270 17.68 5.75 -9.58
N ALA A 271 16.79 6.45 -8.88
CA ALA A 271 16.43 7.82 -9.20
C ALA A 271 17.54 8.84 -8.87
N LEU A 272 18.60 8.47 -8.10
CA LEU A 272 19.64 9.39 -7.60
C LEU A 272 20.32 10.22 -8.70
N GLU A 273 20.42 9.68 -9.92
CA GLU A 273 21.05 10.32 -11.07
C GLU A 273 20.12 11.32 -11.78
N ASN A 274 18.80 11.19 -11.62
CA ASN A 274 17.79 12.01 -12.28
C ASN A 274 16.68 12.54 -11.33
N LEU A 275 16.96 12.63 -10.02
CA LEU A 275 15.98 12.91 -8.96
C LEU A 275 15.05 14.09 -9.23
N GLU A 276 15.58 15.21 -9.74
CA GLU A 276 14.77 16.41 -9.99
C GLU A 276 13.70 16.13 -11.06
N ALA A 277 14.07 15.43 -12.14
CA ALA A 277 13.13 15.02 -13.19
C ALA A 277 12.20 13.89 -12.72
N TYR A 278 12.70 12.98 -11.86
CA TYR A 278 11.90 11.92 -11.27
C TYR A 278 10.74 12.49 -10.43
N LEU A 279 11.02 13.50 -9.60
CA LEU A 279 10.07 14.11 -8.67
C LEU A 279 9.21 15.22 -9.29
N GLU A 280 9.65 15.85 -10.39
CA GLU A 280 8.96 16.99 -11.03
C GLU A 280 7.44 16.81 -11.17
N PRO A 281 6.94 15.64 -11.64
CA PRO A 281 5.51 15.46 -11.88
C PRO A 281 4.64 15.71 -10.64
N LEU A 282 5.16 15.43 -9.43
CA LEU A 282 4.40 15.62 -8.18
C LEU A 282 3.91 17.04 -7.96
N LYS A 283 4.55 18.05 -8.58
CA LYS A 283 4.07 19.44 -8.54
C LYS A 283 2.62 19.58 -8.97
N LYS A 284 2.17 18.75 -9.92
CA LYS A 284 0.80 18.77 -10.42
C LYS A 284 -0.24 18.34 -9.37
N LEU A 285 0.17 17.54 -8.38
CA LEU A 285 -0.69 17.07 -7.30
C LEU A 285 -0.77 18.03 -6.11
N ILE A 286 0.16 18.98 -5.97
CA ILE A 286 0.19 19.93 -4.85
C ILE A 286 -1.17 20.64 -4.65
N PRO A 287 -1.84 21.18 -5.69
CA PRO A 287 -3.14 21.83 -5.50
C PRO A 287 -4.22 20.89 -4.95
N GLU A 288 -4.23 19.62 -5.35
CA GLU A 288 -5.17 18.63 -4.81
C GLU A 288 -4.82 18.27 -3.37
N PHE A 289 -3.53 18.15 -3.04
CA PHE A 289 -3.10 17.92 -1.67
C PHE A 289 -3.51 19.08 -0.74
N GLU A 290 -3.35 20.33 -1.17
CA GLU A 290 -3.78 21.51 -0.41
C GLU A 290 -5.30 21.53 -0.21
N LYS A 291 -6.05 21.24 -1.27
CA LYS A 291 -7.52 21.20 -1.25
C LYS A 291 -8.06 20.09 -0.33
N HIS A 292 -7.41 18.93 -0.29
CA HIS A 292 -7.84 17.77 0.51
C HIS A 292 -7.20 17.74 1.90
N GLY A 293 -6.21 18.60 2.18
CA GLY A 293 -5.39 18.52 3.38
C GLY A 293 -4.57 17.24 3.46
N THR A 294 -4.09 16.75 2.30
CA THR A 294 -3.37 15.49 2.17
C THR A 294 -1.96 15.58 2.73
N ASP A 295 -1.60 14.63 3.59
CA ASP A 295 -0.21 14.43 4.01
C ASP A 295 0.58 13.71 2.90
N LEU A 296 1.55 14.39 2.27
CA LEU A 296 2.48 13.76 1.33
C LEU A 296 3.62 13.08 2.09
N TYR A 297 3.91 11.82 1.76
CA TYR A 297 5.06 11.09 2.27
C TYR A 297 5.94 10.59 1.13
N LEU A 298 7.25 10.81 1.23
CA LEU A 298 8.21 10.34 0.22
C LEU A 298 9.08 9.21 0.79
N GLY A 299 9.18 8.12 0.05
CA GLY A 299 9.97 6.94 0.35
C GLY A 299 11.48 7.15 0.15
N VAL A 300 12.06 8.13 0.84
CA VAL A 300 13.46 8.57 0.67
C VAL A 300 14.43 7.97 1.68
N VAL A 301 13.93 7.24 2.68
CA VAL A 301 14.76 6.61 3.72
C VAL A 301 15.20 5.24 3.23
N HIS A 302 16.51 5.08 3.02
CA HIS A 302 17.11 3.81 2.63
C HIS A 302 18.10 3.34 3.67
N TYR A 303 18.19 2.02 3.87
CA TYR A 303 19.10 1.44 4.85
C TYR A 303 20.57 1.80 4.52
N ASP A 304 21.31 2.15 5.57
CA ASP A 304 22.74 2.48 5.59
C ASP A 304 23.19 3.48 4.49
N ASP A 305 22.30 4.41 4.10
CA ASP A 305 22.57 5.37 3.04
C ASP A 305 22.04 6.77 3.37
N ARG A 306 22.63 7.35 4.42
CA ARG A 306 22.31 8.70 4.89
C ARG A 306 22.57 9.75 3.80
N GLN A 307 23.63 9.59 3.02
CA GLN A 307 23.97 10.54 1.95
C GLN A 307 22.92 10.54 0.84
N ALA A 308 22.44 9.37 0.40
CA ALA A 308 21.34 9.31 -0.56
C ALA A 308 20.08 9.94 0.03
N THR A 309 19.73 9.59 1.27
CA THR A 309 18.54 10.11 1.96
C THR A 309 18.56 11.65 2.04
N GLU A 310 19.66 12.24 2.49
CA GLU A 310 19.82 13.70 2.58
C GLU A 310 19.75 14.37 1.19
N LYS A 311 20.39 13.77 0.18
CA LYS A 311 20.32 14.28 -1.21
C LYS A 311 18.89 14.23 -1.77
N MET A 312 18.17 13.13 -1.54
CA MET A 312 16.77 12.98 -1.96
C MET A 312 15.88 14.02 -1.30
N ILE A 313 16.06 14.26 0.00
CA ILE A 313 15.33 15.29 0.74
C ILE A 313 15.63 16.69 0.19
N GLU A 314 16.89 17.04 -0.02
CA GLU A 314 17.29 18.34 -0.56
C GLU A 314 16.62 18.60 -1.91
N VAL A 315 16.67 17.62 -2.82
CA VAL A 315 16.05 17.74 -4.15
C VAL A 315 14.54 17.81 -4.03
N ALA A 316 13.91 17.00 -3.17
CA ALA A 316 12.47 17.07 -2.92
C ALA A 316 12.04 18.43 -2.38
N GLN A 317 12.79 19.03 -1.45
CA GLN A 317 12.52 20.37 -0.93
C GLN A 317 12.61 21.45 -2.02
N LYS A 318 13.54 21.31 -2.97
CA LYS A 318 13.64 22.20 -4.14
C LYS A 318 12.46 22.01 -5.08
N VAL A 319 12.08 20.77 -5.39
CA VAL A 319 11.00 20.45 -6.33
C VAL A 319 9.62 20.85 -5.77
N LEU A 320 9.34 20.51 -4.52
CA LEU A 320 8.05 20.78 -3.85
C LEU A 320 7.94 22.23 -3.35
N GLY A 321 9.04 22.98 -3.38
CA GLY A 321 9.06 24.41 -3.04
C GLY A 321 8.75 24.67 -1.57
N GLY A 322 7.50 25.08 -1.29
CA GLY A 322 7.01 25.38 0.06
C GLY A 322 6.11 24.30 0.67
N PHE A 323 5.65 23.33 -0.13
CA PHE A 323 4.70 22.32 0.33
C PHE A 323 5.38 21.30 1.25
N PRO A 324 4.93 21.13 2.52
CA PRO A 324 5.56 20.22 3.47
C PRO A 324 5.33 18.75 3.08
N PHE A 325 6.27 17.88 3.46
CA PHE A 325 6.14 16.43 3.26
C PHE A 325 6.77 15.67 4.43
N GLY A 326 6.35 14.44 4.67
CA GLY A 326 7.00 13.52 5.60
C GLY A 326 7.88 12.50 4.89
N VAL A 327 8.66 11.74 5.66
CA VAL A 327 9.53 10.69 5.12
C VAL A 327 8.97 9.30 5.39
N ALA A 328 9.36 8.36 4.56
CA ALA A 328 9.06 6.94 4.71
C ALA A 328 10.19 6.12 4.09
N THR A 329 10.15 4.81 4.30
CA THR A 329 10.80 3.85 3.39
C THR A 329 10.05 3.80 2.06
N GLU A 330 10.70 3.25 1.04
CA GLU A 330 10.10 3.10 -0.30
C GLU A 330 8.88 2.16 -0.30
N CYS A 331 8.93 1.10 0.50
CA CYS A 331 7.88 0.10 0.65
C CYS A 331 7.81 -0.33 2.14
N GLY A 332 6.92 -1.27 2.45
CA GLY A 332 6.92 -1.92 3.76
C GLY A 332 8.23 -2.66 4.05
N MET A 333 8.57 -2.79 5.32
CA MET A 333 9.84 -3.39 5.77
C MET A 333 9.75 -4.90 5.95
N GLY A 334 8.66 -5.57 5.56
CA GLY A 334 8.45 -7.01 5.82
C GLY A 334 9.58 -7.94 5.38
N ARG A 335 10.39 -7.53 4.40
CA ARG A 335 11.58 -8.26 3.90
C ARG A 335 12.91 -7.71 4.38
N THR A 336 12.90 -6.59 5.09
CA THR A 336 14.08 -6.00 5.68
C THR A 336 14.64 -6.94 6.75
N PRO A 337 15.94 -7.25 6.75
CA PRO A 337 16.54 -8.02 7.83
C PRO A 337 16.27 -7.34 9.19
N PRO A 338 15.90 -8.08 10.26
CA PRO A 338 15.50 -7.46 11.52
C PRO A 338 16.52 -6.49 12.13
N GLY A 339 17.82 -6.71 11.91
CA GLY A 339 18.90 -5.83 12.38
C GLY A 339 18.95 -4.46 11.68
N GLU A 340 18.29 -4.30 10.54
CA GLU A 340 18.30 -3.06 9.74
C GLU A 340 17.14 -2.12 10.10
N VAL A 341 16.07 -2.65 10.71
CA VAL A 341 14.85 -1.90 11.04
C VAL A 341 15.15 -0.74 11.98
N GLU A 342 15.96 -0.96 13.01
CA GLU A 342 16.33 0.09 13.97
C GLU A 342 17.07 1.24 13.27
N GLY A 343 17.97 0.92 12.33
CA GLY A 343 18.69 1.92 11.54
C GLY A 343 17.77 2.77 10.68
N LEU A 344 16.79 2.14 10.01
CA LEU A 344 15.78 2.85 9.21
C LEU A 344 14.90 3.76 10.08
N LEU A 345 14.44 3.27 11.23
CA LEU A 345 13.65 4.06 12.17
C LEU A 345 14.45 5.26 12.67
N LYS A 346 15.69 5.03 13.13
CA LYS A 346 16.57 6.10 13.61
C LYS A 346 16.79 7.16 12.54
N MET A 347 17.12 6.74 11.32
CA MET A 347 17.35 7.66 10.20
C MET A 347 16.10 8.49 9.88
N SER A 348 14.91 7.86 9.87
CA SER A 348 13.63 8.56 9.66
C SER A 348 13.38 9.66 10.70
N ALA A 349 13.73 9.42 11.96
CA ALA A 349 13.60 10.39 13.04
C ALA A 349 14.61 11.54 12.94
N GLU A 350 15.85 11.24 12.54
CA GLU A 350 16.94 12.22 12.38
C GLU A 350 16.69 13.22 11.24
N VAL A 351 16.01 12.81 10.18
CA VAL A 351 15.78 13.63 8.98
C VAL A 351 14.41 14.30 8.94
N SER A 352 13.57 14.14 9.97
CA SER A 352 12.21 14.69 10.02
C SER A 352 11.88 15.37 11.34
N GLU A 353 10.97 16.35 11.30
CA GLU A 353 10.44 17.08 12.45
C GLU A 353 9.15 16.45 13.00
N PRO A 354 8.79 16.66 14.29
CA PRO A 354 7.51 16.21 14.85
C PRO A 354 6.28 16.79 14.13
N VAL A 355 5.16 16.03 14.13
CA VAL A 355 3.85 16.44 13.60
C VAL A 355 2.92 17.08 14.62
N TYR A 356 3.27 17.03 15.91
CA TYR A 356 2.52 17.65 17.01
C TYR A 356 3.31 18.76 17.68
#